data_AF-A0A125W4E5-F1
#
_entry.id   AF-A0A125W4E5-F1
#
_cell.length_a   1.000
_cell.length_b   1.000
_cell.length_c   1.000
_cell.angle_alpha   90.00
_cell.angle_beta   90.00
_cell.angle_gamma   90.00
#
_symmetry.space_group_name_H-M   'P 1'
#
loop_
_entity.id
_entity.type
_entity.pdbx_description
1 polymer ?
#
loop_
_entity_poly.entity_id
_entity_poly.type
_entity_poly.pdbx_seq_one_letter_code
_entity_poly.pdbx_strand_id
1 'polypeptide(L)' 'MEQLLLTKTGENQIDINSTGMDHNEIVFTLAATLVGYCKELGLTEAILNESMSTLWKDGE' A
#
# COMPACT_ATOMS: atom_id res chain seq x y z
N MET A 1 -9.56 -3.87 -18.48
CA MET A 1 -9.77 -2.72 -17.57
C MET A 1 -9.02 -3.08 -16.31
N GLU A 2 -8.00 -2.31 -15.97
CA GLU A 2 -7.22 -2.47 -14.76
C GLU A 2 -7.91 -1.71 -13.63
N GLN A 3 -8.14 -2.37 -12.49
CA GLN A 3 -8.81 -1.76 -11.36
C GLN A 3 -8.29 -2.36 -10.05
N LEU A 4 -8.08 -1.47 -9.06
CA LEU A 4 -7.82 -1.82 -7.68
C LEU A 4 -8.98 -1.29 -6.81
N LEU A 5 -9.67 -2.19 -6.11
CA LEU A 5 -10.77 -1.87 -5.21
C LEU A 5 -10.32 -2.09 -3.76
N LEU A 6 -10.27 -1.01 -2.99
CA LEU A 6 -10.00 -1.03 -1.56
C LEU A 6 -11.32 -0.89 -0.81
N THR A 7 -11.67 -1.91 -0.02
CA THR A 7 -12.91 -1.92 0.78
C THR A 7 -12.56 -1.91 2.25
N LYS A 8 -12.99 -0.89 3.00
CA LYS A 8 -12.85 -0.89 4.47
C LYS A 8 -13.81 -1.92 5.06
N THR A 9 -13.28 -3.02 5.58
CA THR A 9 -14.07 -4.14 6.15
C THR A 9 -14.09 -4.12 7.68
N GLY A 10 -13.24 -3.31 8.31
CA GLY A 10 -13.21 -3.11 9.77
C GLY A 10 -12.53 -1.80 10.16
N GLU A 11 -12.34 -1.58 11.46
CA GLU A 11 -11.70 -0.35 11.97
C GLU A 11 -10.27 -0.19 11.44
N ASN A 12 -9.51 -1.30 11.42
CA ASN A 12 -8.13 -1.37 10.94
C ASN A 12 -7.95 -2.43 9.84
N GLN A 13 -9.02 -2.80 9.13
CA GLN A 13 -8.98 -3.84 8.11
C GLN A 13 -9.47 -3.31 6.76
N ILE A 14 -8.67 -3.55 5.72
CA ILE A 14 -8.97 -3.21 4.34
C ILE A 14 -8.84 -4.49 3.52
N ASP A 15 -9.89 -4.81 2.77
CA ASP A 15 -9.86 -5.86 1.76
C ASP A 15 -9.45 -5.27 0.40
N ILE A 16 -8.65 -6.03 -0.35
CA ILE A 16 -8.05 -5.57 -1.62
C ILE A 16 -8.44 -6.55 -2.71
N ASN A 17 -9.22 -6.07 -3.68
CA ASN A 17 -9.56 -6.83 -4.89
C ASN A 17 -8.96 -6.14 -6.10
N SER A 18 -8.35 -6.91 -7.01
CA SER A 18 -7.82 -6.39 -8.27
C SER A 18 -8.49 -7.08 -9.46
N THR A 19 -8.64 -6.34 -10.56
CA THR A 19 -9.07 -6.89 -11.84
C THR A 19 -8.07 -6.45 -12.90
N GLY A 20 -7.54 -7.41 -13.66
CA GLY A 20 -6.61 -7.14 -14.76
C GLY A 20 -5.23 -6.63 -14.34
N MET A 21 -4.90 -6.65 -13.04
CA MET A 21 -3.57 -6.28 -12.52
C MET A 21 -2.91 -7.50 -11.87
N ASP A 22 -1.62 -7.67 -12.12
CA ASP A 22 -0.82 -8.70 -11.45
C ASP A 22 -0.37 -8.25 -10.04
N HIS A 23 0.20 -9.19 -9.29
CA HIS A 23 0.64 -8.93 -7.92
C HIS A 23 1.67 -7.79 -7.81
N ASN A 24 2.61 -7.69 -8.74
CA ASN A 24 3.65 -6.67 -8.71
C ASN A 24 3.08 -5.28 -9.02
N GLU A 25 2.14 -5.20 -9.97
CA GLU A 25 1.43 -3.97 -10.31
C GLU A 25 0.60 -3.45 -9.13
N ILE A 26 -0.05 -4.36 -8.38
CA ILE A 26 -0.79 -4.03 -7.17
C ILE A 26 0.16 -3.45 -6.10
N VAL A 27 1.26 -4.16 -5.81
CA VAL A 27 2.26 -3.74 -4.81
C VAL A 27 2.85 -2.38 -5.17
N PHE A 28 3.24 -2.19 -6.45
CA PHE A 28 3.79 -0.93 -6.92
C PHE A 28 2.79 0.23 -6.79
N THR A 29 1.53 0.02 -7.18
CA THR A 29 0.48 1.05 -7.12
C THR A 29 0.19 1.48 -5.68
N LEU A 30 0.10 0.52 -4.75
CA LEU A 30 -0.10 0.79 -3.33
C LEU A 30 1.09 1.56 -2.74
N ALA A 31 2.32 1.16 -3.04
CA ALA A 31 3.53 1.84 -2.58
C ALA A 31 3.62 3.27 -3.13
N ALA A 32 3.36 3.48 -4.42
CA ALA A 32 3.37 4.80 -5.05
C ALA A 32 2.30 5.73 -4.45
N THR A 33 1.10 5.19 -4.19
CA THR A 33 0.02 5.93 -3.53
C THR A 33 0.41 6.35 -2.12
N LEU A 34 0.99 5.44 -1.34
CA LEU A 34 1.49 5.73 0.01
C LEU A 34 2.58 6.81 -0.01
N VAL A 35 3.56 6.71 -0.92
CA VAL A 35 4.61 7.72 -1.09
C VAL A 35 4.03 9.08 -1.46
N GLY A 36 3.01 9.12 -2.33
CA GLY A 36 2.30 10.33 -2.71
C GLY A 36 1.66 11.03 -1.50
N TYR A 37 0.83 10.31 -0.74
CA TYR A 37 0.17 10.87 0.45
C TYR A 37 1.16 11.22 1.56
N CYS A 38 2.24 10.47 1.72
CA CYS A 38 3.26 10.78 2.71
C CYS A 38 3.95 12.12 2.43
N LYS A 39 4.21 12.46 1.15
CA LYS A 39 4.71 13.80 0.80
C LYS A 39 3.73 14.90 1.20
N GLU A 40 2.43 14.67 1.00
CA GLU A 40 1.37 15.62 1.42
C GLU A 40 1.26 15.75 2.94
N LEU A 41 1.53 14.67 3.68
CA LEU A 41 1.53 14.63 5.15
C LEU A 41 2.87 15.06 5.77
N GLY A 42 3.87 15.45 4.97
CA GLY A 42 5.19 15.84 5.45
C GLY A 42 6.03 14.67 6.01
N LEU A 43 5.65 13.43 5.70
CA LEU A 43 6.39 12.23 6.06
C LEU A 43 7.58 12.08 5.12
N THR A 44 8.76 11.95 5.71
CA THR A 44 10.01 11.76 4.95
C THR A 44 10.10 10.34 4.42
N GLU A 45 10.88 10.14 3.35
CA GLU A 45 11.17 8.82 2.78
C GLU A 45 11.74 7.84 3.82
N ALA A 46 12.51 8.34 4.79
CA ALA A 46 13.05 7.55 5.90
C ALA A 46 11.95 6.96 6.81
N ILE A 47 10.96 7.78 7.21
CA ILE A 47 9.83 7.34 8.04
C ILE A 47 8.96 6.31 7.29
N LEU A 48 8.83 6.50 5.98
CA LEU A 48 8.07 5.62 5.11
C LEU A 48 8.74 4.26 4.95
N ASN A 49 10.05 4.25 4.69
CA ASN A 49 10.84 3.02 4.59
C ASN A 49 10.86 2.26 5.92
N GLU A 50 10.96 2.95 7.06
CA GLU A 50 10.87 2.34 8.38
C GLU A 50 9.50 1.66 8.58
N SER A 51 8.40 2.38 8.30
CA SER A 51 7.03 1.88 8.46
C SER A 51 6.69 0.73 7.50
N MET A 52 7.24 0.75 6.28
CA MET A 52 7.09 -0.35 5.31
C MET A 52 7.95 -1.55 5.68
N SER A 53 9.14 -1.34 6.27
CA SER A 53 10.01 -2.45 6.71
C SER A 53 9.34 -3.34 7.77
N THR A 54 8.48 -2.78 8.61
CA THR A 54 7.69 -3.54 9.58
C THR A 54 6.61 -4.39 8.93
N LEU A 55 6.07 -3.99 7.77
CA LEU A 55 5.08 -4.77 7.03
C LEU A 55 5.71 -5.97 6.29
N TRP A 56 7.01 -5.91 6.00
CA TRP A 56 7.75 -7.00 5.35
C TRP A 56 8.35 -8.04 6.30
N LYS A 57 8.23 -7.86 7.63
CA LYS A 57 8.85 -8.76 8.62
C LYS A 57 8.06 -10.04 8.92
N ASP A 58 6.82 -10.17 8.46
CA ASP A 58 5.98 -11.34 8.76
C ASP A 58 6.15 -12.50 7.75
N GLY A 59 7.40 -12.77 7.34
CA GLY A 59 7.76 -13.77 6.34
C GLY A 59 8.95 -14.67 6.70
N GLU A 60 9.30 -14.79 7.99
CA GLU A 60 10.19 -15.86 8.50
C GLU A 60 9.39 -17.03 9.10
#